data_AF-A0A0M9GAZ3-F1
#
_entry.id   AF-A0A0M9GAZ3-F1
#
_cell.length_a   1.000
_cell.length_b   1.000
_cell.length_c   1.000
_cell.angle_alpha   90.00
_cell.angle_beta   90.00
_cell.angle_gamma   90.00
#
_symmetry.space_group_name_H-M   'P 1'
#
loop_
_entity.id
_entity.type
_entity.pdbx_description
1 polymer ?
#
loop_
_entity_poly.entity_id
_entity_poly.type
_entity_poly.pdbx_seq_one_letter_code
_entity_poly.pdbx_strand_id
1 'polypeptide(L)'
;MTTVTPKIPFKTWLRLHGKAICQALPLSFLIVVEARDLYYRATWDVTPIPPAKFEVGDVVALCNRWYTLPTWGHLVYSWISKVLLKSCWDDVAVVSSVKDGKPNVLYADFTGVHEMPLDAFLEVRCPRGAAVRKLHRDVGVPPLSPNIAELFKKEVGKLPVEPWYLFSASMRANTEHRYYEFCVGMHEQRCKIRSMLERKQSRQAIEAQRETLKEMDVMRLHLAKFVAPVTSFHLFNGSLVASFFATYGLLDRDVPSPSRYVPQDFAHDIPFLGATTLEEPVVFFKN
;
A
#
# COMPACT_ATOMS: atom_id res chain seq x y z
N MET A 1 7.64 -45.46 -46.28
CA MET A 1 7.12 -44.13 -45.90
C MET A 1 8.05 -43.54 -44.86
N THR A 2 8.94 -42.63 -45.25
CA THR A 2 9.80 -41.88 -44.33
C THR A 2 9.26 -40.46 -44.26
N THR A 3 8.44 -40.18 -43.26
CA THR A 3 8.01 -38.82 -42.92
C THR A 3 9.21 -38.08 -42.35
N VAL A 4 9.97 -37.44 -43.25
CA VAL A 4 11.00 -36.46 -42.87
C VAL A 4 10.26 -35.26 -42.29
N THR A 5 10.12 -35.21 -40.97
CA THR A 5 9.64 -34.00 -40.31
C THR A 5 10.68 -32.90 -40.52
N PRO A 6 10.32 -31.76 -41.15
CA PRO A 6 11.27 -30.67 -41.33
C PRO A 6 11.69 -30.15 -39.95
N LYS A 7 12.97 -30.32 -39.60
CA LYS A 7 13.55 -29.74 -38.38
C LYS A 7 13.83 -28.27 -38.63
N ILE A 8 13.09 -27.40 -37.96
CA ILE A 8 13.34 -25.96 -38.00
C ILE A 8 14.74 -25.71 -37.39
N PRO A 9 15.63 -24.96 -38.07
CA PRO A 9 16.92 -24.59 -37.50
C PRO A 9 16.73 -23.81 -36.18
N PHE A 10 17.55 -24.11 -35.17
CA PHE A 10 17.40 -23.52 -33.82
C PHE A 10 17.31 -21.99 -33.83
N LYS A 11 18.10 -21.31 -34.68
CA LYS A 11 18.05 -19.84 -34.84
C LYS A 11 16.70 -19.34 -35.35
N THR A 12 16.09 -20.05 -36.29
CA THR A 12 14.77 -19.73 -36.84
C THR A 12 13.68 -20.03 -35.83
N TRP A 13 13.79 -21.15 -35.12
CA TRP A 13 12.89 -21.52 -34.03
C TRP A 13 12.89 -20.46 -32.92
N LEU A 14 14.08 -20.03 -32.47
CA LEU A 14 14.26 -19.00 -31.44
C LEU A 14 13.70 -17.64 -31.89
N ARG A 15 13.96 -17.22 -33.13
CA ARG A 15 13.40 -15.97 -33.67
C ARG A 15 11.88 -15.99 -33.73
N LEU A 16 11.30 -17.11 -34.17
CA LEU A 16 9.85 -17.28 -34.29
C LEU A 16 9.18 -17.27 -32.91
N HIS A 17 9.75 -18.00 -31.94
CA HIS A 17 9.25 -18.02 -30.56
C HIS A 17 9.45 -16.67 -29.87
N GLY A 18 10.60 -16.02 -30.06
CA GLY A 18 10.84 -14.67 -29.53
C GLY A 18 9.82 -13.66 -30.07
N LYS A 19 9.54 -13.69 -31.39
CA LYS A 19 8.50 -12.84 -31.99
C LYS A 19 7.12 -13.14 -31.40
N ALA A 20 6.76 -14.42 -31.28
CA ALA A 20 5.49 -14.83 -30.72
C ALA A 20 5.35 -14.36 -29.25
N ILE A 21 6.39 -14.49 -28.43
CA ILE A 21 6.42 -14.02 -27.04
C ILE A 21 6.26 -12.49 -27.00
N CYS A 22 7.01 -11.75 -27.81
CA CYS A 22 6.91 -10.28 -27.86
C CYS A 22 5.53 -9.79 -28.30
N GLN A 23 4.76 -10.58 -29.05
CA GLN A 23 3.38 -10.26 -29.44
C GLN A 23 2.36 -10.70 -28.39
N ALA A 24 2.53 -11.90 -27.83
CA ALA A 24 1.59 -12.48 -26.88
C ALA A 24 1.68 -11.84 -25.50
N LEU A 25 2.87 -11.43 -25.06
CA LEU A 25 3.12 -10.94 -23.71
C LEU A 25 2.40 -9.60 -23.45
N PRO A 26 2.48 -8.57 -24.32
CA PRO A 26 1.72 -7.34 -24.11
C PRO A 26 0.20 -7.56 -24.07
N LEU A 27 -0.32 -8.41 -24.97
CA LEU A 27 -1.74 -8.74 -25.00
C LEU A 27 -2.18 -9.46 -23.72
N SER A 28 -1.39 -10.43 -23.25
CA SER A 28 -1.66 -11.15 -22.01
C SER A 28 -1.66 -10.21 -20.80
N PHE A 29 -0.70 -9.29 -20.72
CA PHE A 29 -0.65 -8.30 -19.65
C PHE A 29 -1.88 -7.38 -19.68
N LEU A 30 -2.27 -6.89 -20.87
CA LEU A 30 -3.44 -6.04 -21.01
C LEU A 30 -4.73 -6.76 -20.59
N ILE A 31 -4.90 -8.02 -20.99
CA ILE A 31 -6.03 -8.85 -20.56
C ILE A 31 -6.06 -8.98 -19.04
N VAL A 32 -4.91 -9.29 -18.41
CA VAL A 32 -4.84 -9.45 -16.95
C VAL A 32 -5.18 -8.15 -16.22
N VAL A 33 -4.62 -7.01 -16.66
CA VAL A 33 -4.89 -5.71 -16.02
C VAL A 33 -6.36 -5.32 -16.17
N GLU A 34 -6.90 -5.37 -17.39
CA GLU A 34 -8.27 -4.94 -17.66
C GLU A 34 -9.30 -5.89 -17.07
N ALA A 35 -9.12 -7.21 -17.17
CA ALA A 35 -10.06 -8.17 -16.58
C ALA A 35 -10.10 -8.08 -15.06
N ARG A 36 -8.94 -7.89 -14.41
CA ARG A 36 -8.87 -7.69 -12.96
C ARG A 36 -9.53 -6.38 -12.54
N ASP A 37 -9.21 -5.28 -13.21
CA ASP A 37 -9.82 -3.98 -12.95
C ASP A 37 -11.35 -4.04 -13.13
N LEU A 38 -11.84 -4.71 -14.18
CA LEU A 38 -13.27 -4.91 -14.43
C LEU A 38 -13.94 -5.73 -13.33
N TYR A 39 -13.30 -6.82 -12.89
CA TYR A 39 -13.84 -7.68 -11.83
C TYR A 39 -13.99 -6.90 -10.51
N TYR A 40 -12.93 -6.24 -10.03
CA TYR A 40 -13.00 -5.48 -8.78
C TYR A 40 -13.97 -4.29 -8.89
N ARG A 41 -14.00 -3.61 -10.04
CA ARG A 41 -14.96 -2.53 -10.27
C ARG A 41 -16.41 -3.03 -10.20
N ALA A 42 -16.69 -4.23 -10.68
CA ALA A 42 -18.03 -4.80 -10.62
C ALA A 42 -18.49 -5.08 -9.18
N THR A 43 -17.56 -5.32 -8.24
CA THR A 43 -17.88 -5.61 -6.84
C THR A 43 -17.91 -4.39 -5.94
N TRP A 44 -17.46 -3.21 -6.40
CA TRP A 44 -17.46 -1.99 -5.59
C TRP A 44 -18.84 -1.37 -5.44
N ASP A 45 -19.28 -1.27 -4.18
CA ASP A 45 -20.39 -0.43 -3.75
C ASP A 45 -19.87 0.97 -3.37
N VAL A 46 -20.44 2.01 -3.97
CA VAL A 46 -19.94 3.38 -3.84
C VAL A 46 -20.72 4.10 -2.76
N THR A 47 -20.03 4.44 -1.68
CA THR A 47 -20.62 5.22 -0.60
C THR A 47 -20.10 6.66 -0.67
N PRO A 48 -20.94 7.67 -0.95
CA PRO A 48 -20.49 9.06 -0.99
C PRO A 48 -20.03 9.50 0.40
N ILE A 49 -18.80 10.03 0.49
CA ILE A 49 -18.24 10.55 1.73
C ILE A 49 -18.10 12.07 1.60
N PRO A 50 -18.77 12.86 2.45
CA PRO A 50 -18.60 14.30 2.44
C PRO A 50 -17.16 14.68 2.83
N PRO A 51 -16.58 15.74 2.23
CA PRO A 51 -15.21 16.20 2.52
C PRO A 51 -14.91 16.40 4.02
N ALA A 52 -15.91 16.85 4.78
CA ALA A 52 -15.81 17.08 6.22
C ALA A 52 -15.60 15.81 7.06
N LYS A 53 -15.81 14.61 6.49
CA LYS A 53 -15.57 13.33 7.17
C LYS A 53 -14.15 12.81 7.05
N PHE A 54 -13.31 13.45 6.24
CA PHE A 54 -11.91 13.07 6.11
C PHE A 54 -11.10 13.69 7.23
N GLU A 55 -10.18 12.91 7.80
CA GLU A 55 -9.28 13.34 8.85
C GLU A 55 -7.81 13.17 8.42
N VAL A 56 -6.91 13.90 9.10
CA VAL A 56 -5.47 13.74 8.89
C VAL A 56 -5.06 12.31 9.26
N GLY A 57 -4.35 11.65 8.34
CA GLY A 57 -3.94 10.25 8.47
C GLY A 57 -4.87 9.25 7.77
N ASP A 58 -6.03 9.67 7.26
CA ASP A 58 -6.83 8.81 6.38
C ASP A 58 -6.04 8.46 5.12
N VAL A 59 -6.14 7.21 4.69
CA VAL A 59 -5.41 6.71 3.51
C VAL A 59 -6.36 6.59 2.33
N VAL A 60 -5.96 7.14 1.19
CA VAL A 60 -6.70 7.03 -0.06
C VAL A 60 -5.94 6.07 -0.98
N ALA A 61 -6.53 4.90 -1.21
CA ALA A 61 -6.06 3.93 -2.19
C ALA A 61 -6.73 4.20 -3.54
N LEU A 62 -5.95 4.13 -4.62
CA LEU A 62 -6.41 4.47 -5.96
C LEU A 62 -6.27 3.26 -6.88
N CYS A 63 -7.29 3.07 -7.70
CA CYS A 63 -7.21 2.22 -8.86
C CYS A 63 -7.03 3.11 -10.08
N ASN A 64 -5.78 3.33 -10.49
CA ASN A 64 -5.49 4.23 -11.59
C ASN A 64 -6.00 3.64 -12.91
N ARG A 65 -6.46 4.52 -13.78
CA ARG A 65 -6.70 4.19 -15.18
C ARG A 65 -5.37 4.40 -15.88
N TRP A 66 -4.64 3.30 -16.12
CA TRP A 66 -3.24 3.39 -16.56
C TRP A 66 -3.03 4.33 -17.74
N TYR A 67 -3.92 4.36 -18.74
CA TYR A 67 -3.83 5.21 -19.94
C TYR A 67 -4.20 6.69 -19.76
N THR A 68 -4.69 7.12 -18.59
CA THR A 68 -4.93 8.56 -18.30
C THR A 68 -3.79 9.19 -17.51
N LEU A 69 -2.76 8.43 -17.16
CA LEU A 69 -1.65 8.95 -16.37
C LEU A 69 -0.76 9.89 -17.21
N PRO A 70 -0.19 10.93 -16.60
CA PRO A 70 0.35 12.09 -17.33
C PRO A 70 1.64 11.82 -18.12
N THR A 71 2.41 10.77 -17.76
CA THR A 71 3.66 10.45 -18.45
C THR A 71 3.80 8.96 -18.71
N TRP A 72 4.56 8.59 -19.75
CA TRP A 72 4.86 7.20 -20.09
C TRP A 72 5.43 6.39 -18.91
N GLY A 73 6.23 7.03 -18.05
CA GLY A 73 6.74 6.39 -16.84
C GLY A 73 5.61 5.93 -15.91
N HIS A 74 4.61 6.78 -15.69
CA HIS A 74 3.43 6.43 -14.90
C HIS A 74 2.57 5.35 -15.58
N LEU A 75 2.36 5.45 -16.89
CA LEU A 75 1.61 4.46 -17.68
C LEU A 75 2.20 3.06 -17.44
N VAL A 76 3.50 2.92 -17.69
CA VAL A 76 4.24 1.65 -17.58
C VAL A 76 4.29 1.19 -16.13
N TYR A 77 4.50 2.09 -15.18
CA TYR A 77 4.50 1.78 -13.76
C TYR A 77 3.18 1.17 -13.30
N SER A 78 2.06 1.83 -13.58
CA SER A 78 0.71 1.37 -13.22
C SER A 78 0.40 0.03 -13.88
N TRP A 79 0.78 -0.14 -15.14
CA TRP A 79 0.55 -1.38 -15.86
C TRP A 79 1.36 -2.56 -15.27
N ILE A 80 2.65 -2.35 -15.00
CA ILE A 80 3.52 -3.39 -14.43
C ILE A 80 3.13 -3.68 -12.98
N SER A 81 2.84 -2.67 -12.17
CA SER A 81 2.47 -2.85 -10.75
C SER A 81 1.20 -3.68 -10.62
N LYS A 82 0.16 -3.41 -11.41
CA LYS A 82 -1.09 -4.20 -11.40
C LYS A 82 -0.90 -5.66 -11.80
N VAL A 83 0.01 -5.94 -12.74
CA VAL A 83 0.31 -7.32 -13.15
C VAL A 83 1.12 -8.04 -12.09
N LEU A 84 2.25 -7.47 -11.67
CA LEU A 84 3.21 -8.14 -10.78
C LEU A 84 2.68 -8.24 -9.35
N LEU A 85 2.07 -7.17 -8.82
CA LEU A 85 1.57 -7.11 -7.44
C LEU A 85 0.17 -7.70 -7.30
N LYS A 86 -0.43 -8.12 -8.41
CA LYS A 86 -1.73 -8.78 -8.47
C LYS A 86 -2.89 -8.01 -7.82
N SER A 87 -2.78 -6.69 -7.72
CA SER A 87 -3.77 -5.81 -7.08
C SER A 87 -4.27 -4.74 -8.05
N CYS A 88 -5.53 -4.34 -7.90
CA CYS A 88 -6.10 -3.20 -8.62
C CYS A 88 -5.76 -1.86 -7.96
N TRP A 89 -5.37 -1.87 -6.68
CA TRP A 89 -4.87 -0.72 -5.93
C TRP A 89 -3.37 -0.59 -6.18
N ASP A 90 -3.02 0.27 -7.13
CA ASP A 90 -1.65 0.44 -7.61
C ASP A 90 -0.98 1.72 -7.11
N ASP A 91 -1.73 2.55 -6.39
CA ASP A 91 -1.29 3.84 -5.89
C ASP A 91 -2.00 4.19 -4.57
N VAL A 92 -1.36 5.02 -3.76
CA VAL A 92 -1.81 5.39 -2.42
C VAL A 92 -1.37 6.81 -2.07
N ALA A 93 -2.23 7.52 -1.36
CA ALA A 93 -1.98 8.84 -0.80
C ALA A 93 -2.47 8.91 0.65
N VAL A 94 -1.98 9.87 1.42
CA VAL A 94 -2.45 10.13 2.80
C VAL A 94 -3.04 11.53 2.89
N VAL A 95 -4.13 11.69 3.63
CA VAL A 95 -4.67 13.01 3.96
C VAL A 95 -3.70 13.68 4.94
N SER A 96 -2.96 14.68 4.48
CA SER A 96 -1.96 15.40 5.26
C SER A 96 -2.52 16.61 5.99
N SER A 97 -3.56 17.23 5.44
CA SER A 97 -4.19 18.41 6.02
C SER A 97 -5.66 18.53 5.58
N VAL A 98 -6.48 19.16 6.40
CA VAL A 98 -7.84 19.57 6.03
C VAL A 98 -7.90 21.09 6.12
N LYS A 99 -8.02 21.77 4.97
CA LYS A 99 -8.06 23.23 4.86
C LYS A 99 -9.42 23.65 4.35
N ASP A 100 -10.08 24.57 5.05
CA ASP A 100 -11.42 25.07 4.68
C ASP A 100 -12.45 23.94 4.47
N GLY A 101 -12.36 22.87 5.28
CA GLY A 101 -13.24 21.70 5.17
C GLY A 101 -12.96 20.78 3.97
N LYS A 102 -11.88 21.03 3.21
CA LYS A 102 -11.42 20.19 2.10
C LYS A 102 -10.17 19.39 2.48
N PRO A 103 -10.17 18.06 2.27
CA PRO A 103 -8.97 17.26 2.50
C PRO A 103 -7.94 17.50 1.40
N ASN A 104 -6.69 17.74 1.80
CA ASN A 104 -5.54 17.70 0.91
C ASN A 104 -4.82 16.37 1.08
N VAL A 105 -4.46 15.77 -0.04
CA VAL A 105 -3.72 14.51 -0.08
C VAL A 105 -2.26 14.75 -0.41
N LEU A 106 -1.39 14.10 0.35
CA LEU A 106 0.05 14.03 0.12
C LEU A 106 0.36 12.72 -0.58
N TYR A 107 1.07 12.80 -1.71
CA TYR A 107 1.46 11.66 -2.51
C TYR A 107 2.86 11.88 -3.10
N ALA A 108 3.51 10.78 -3.50
CA ALA A 108 4.73 10.82 -4.28
C ALA A 108 4.42 10.45 -5.73
N ASP A 109 5.20 10.95 -6.67
CA ASP A 109 5.17 10.50 -8.04
C ASP A 109 6.57 10.55 -8.68
N PHE A 110 6.68 10.40 -9.99
CA PHE A 110 7.97 10.40 -10.70
C PHE A 110 8.72 11.73 -10.63
N THR A 111 8.04 12.82 -10.27
CA THR A 111 8.58 14.18 -10.28
C THR A 111 8.88 14.71 -8.88
N GLY A 112 8.31 14.10 -7.83
CA GLY A 112 8.56 14.49 -6.46
C GLY A 112 7.41 14.18 -5.52
N VAL A 113 7.40 14.87 -4.38
CA VAL A 113 6.31 14.84 -3.40
C VAL A 113 5.40 16.03 -3.62
N HIS A 114 4.10 15.78 -3.67
CA HIS A 114 3.09 16.78 -3.94
C HIS A 114 1.97 16.74 -2.91
N GLU A 115 1.37 17.89 -2.65
CA GLU A 115 0.15 18.03 -1.86
C GLU A 115 -0.86 18.82 -2.67
N MET A 116 -2.07 18.30 -2.81
CA MET A 116 -3.17 19.02 -3.46
C MET A 116 -4.53 18.62 -2.90
N PRO A 117 -5.58 19.44 -3.11
CA PRO A 117 -6.95 19.07 -2.75
C PRO A 117 -7.38 17.74 -3.38
N LEU A 118 -8.11 16.92 -2.63
CA LEU A 118 -8.54 15.59 -3.08
C LEU A 118 -9.41 15.65 -4.34
N ASP A 119 -10.27 16.65 -4.47
CA ASP A 119 -11.08 16.90 -5.66
C ASP A 119 -10.19 17.13 -6.89
N ALA A 120 -9.25 18.07 -6.81
CA ALA A 120 -8.29 18.33 -7.87
C ALA A 120 -7.43 17.10 -8.20
N PHE A 121 -7.03 16.34 -7.18
CA PHE A 121 -6.24 15.12 -7.36
C PHE A 121 -6.99 14.04 -8.16
N LEU A 122 -8.27 13.82 -7.85
CA LEU A 122 -9.11 12.86 -8.56
C LEU A 122 -9.41 13.32 -10.00
N GLU A 123 -9.59 14.63 -10.22
CA GLU A 123 -9.75 15.21 -11.55
C GLU A 123 -8.49 15.03 -12.41
N VAL A 124 -7.30 15.31 -11.85
CA VAL A 124 -6.03 15.20 -12.59
C VAL A 124 -5.68 13.74 -12.90
N ARG A 125 -5.85 12.83 -11.95
CA ARG A 125 -5.49 11.41 -12.13
C ARG A 125 -6.54 10.62 -12.92
N CYS A 126 -7.80 11.05 -12.89
CA CYS A 126 -8.93 10.34 -13.48
C CYS A 126 -8.95 8.82 -13.15
N PRO A 127 -8.84 8.43 -11.87
CA PRO A 127 -8.79 7.02 -11.51
C PRO A 127 -10.11 6.31 -11.86
N ARG A 128 -10.07 4.98 -12.00
CA ARG A 128 -11.30 4.18 -12.16
C ARG A 128 -12.11 4.14 -10.87
N GLY A 129 -11.43 4.19 -9.74
CA GLY A 129 -12.04 4.30 -8.43
C GLY A 129 -11.03 4.71 -7.36
N ALA A 130 -11.56 5.22 -6.25
CA ALA A 130 -10.80 5.54 -5.06
C ALA A 130 -11.52 5.01 -3.83
N ALA A 131 -10.75 4.41 -2.93
CA ALA A 131 -11.22 3.96 -1.63
C ALA A 131 -10.48 4.71 -0.53
N VAL A 132 -11.21 5.11 0.51
CA VAL A 132 -10.62 5.66 1.72
C VAL A 132 -10.62 4.60 2.80
N ARG A 133 -9.53 4.53 3.54
CA ARG A 133 -9.45 3.83 4.81
C ARG A 133 -9.22 4.83 5.91
N LYS A 134 -10.19 4.93 6.80
CA LYS A 134 -10.12 5.88 7.91
C LYS A 134 -9.13 5.41 8.95
N LEU A 135 -8.37 6.34 9.50
CA LEU A 135 -7.46 6.03 10.59
C LEU A 135 -8.23 5.95 11.91
N HIS A 136 -8.48 4.74 12.38
CA HIS A 136 -9.08 4.50 13.68
C HIS A 136 -8.01 4.48 14.77
N ARG A 137 -8.13 5.37 15.76
CA ARG A 137 -7.15 5.54 16.84
C ARG A 137 -7.73 5.10 18.18
N ASP A 138 -6.86 4.67 19.10
CA ASP A 138 -7.26 4.31 20.46
C ASP A 138 -7.87 5.52 21.20
N VAL A 139 -8.83 5.24 22.09
CA VAL A 139 -9.43 6.26 22.96
C VAL A 139 -8.35 6.86 23.84
N GLY A 140 -8.16 8.18 23.74
CA GLY A 140 -7.12 8.92 24.46
C GLY A 140 -5.86 9.21 23.65
N VAL A 141 -5.72 8.68 22.43
CA VAL A 141 -4.67 9.11 21.50
C VAL A 141 -5.07 10.46 20.88
N PRO A 142 -4.24 11.51 21.05
CA PRO A 142 -4.57 12.83 20.53
C PRO A 142 -4.68 12.85 18.99
N PRO A 143 -5.40 13.83 18.42
CA PRO A 143 -5.39 14.10 16.98
C PRO A 143 -3.96 14.26 16.46
N LEU A 144 -3.73 13.79 15.24
CA LEU A 144 -2.46 14.00 14.56
C LEU A 144 -2.25 15.50 14.35
N SER A 145 -1.16 16.03 14.92
CA SER A 145 -0.86 17.46 14.88
C SER A 145 -0.54 17.93 13.46
N PRO A 146 -1.27 18.91 12.91
CA PRO A 146 -1.01 19.46 11.58
C PRO A 146 0.43 19.98 11.40
N ASN A 147 1.03 20.51 12.48
CA ASN A 147 2.41 21.02 12.46
C ASN A 147 3.43 19.91 12.16
N ILE A 148 3.18 18.68 12.63
CA ILE A 148 4.02 17.52 12.35
C ILE A 148 3.88 17.13 10.87
N ALA A 149 2.66 17.15 10.32
CA ALA A 149 2.44 16.91 8.89
C ALA A 149 3.15 17.94 8.02
N GLU A 150 3.13 19.22 8.39
CA GLU A 150 3.86 20.27 7.68
C GLU A 150 5.37 20.09 7.72
N LEU A 151 5.93 19.76 8.90
CA LEU A 151 7.36 19.46 9.04
C LEU A 151 7.74 18.24 8.20
N PHE A 152 6.95 17.17 8.28
CA PHE A 152 7.14 15.96 7.48
C PHE A 152 7.18 16.30 5.99
N LYS A 153 6.20 17.07 5.49
CA LYS A 153 6.14 17.50 4.09
C LYS A 153 7.40 18.23 3.66
N LYS A 154 7.90 19.16 4.49
CA LYS A 154 9.12 19.93 4.21
C LYS A 154 10.36 19.06 4.14
N GLU A 155 10.47 18.05 5.00
CA GLU A 155 11.62 17.15 5.02
C GLU A 155 11.57 16.11 3.90
N VAL A 156 10.42 15.45 3.70
CA VAL A 156 10.27 14.42 2.66
C VAL A 156 10.38 15.01 1.26
N GLY A 157 9.97 16.27 1.06
CA GLY A 157 10.10 16.97 -0.22
C GLY A 157 11.55 17.26 -0.65
N LYS A 158 12.54 17.09 0.25
CA LYS A 158 13.97 17.22 -0.08
C LYS A 158 14.55 15.93 -0.66
N LEU A 159 13.85 14.80 -0.50
CA LEU A 159 14.34 13.49 -0.87
C LEU A 159 14.06 13.19 -2.35
N PRO A 160 14.98 12.54 -3.06
CA PRO A 160 14.71 12.05 -4.41
C PRO A 160 13.69 10.92 -4.36
N VAL A 161 12.80 10.90 -5.37
CA VAL A 161 11.80 9.84 -5.56
C VAL A 161 12.39 8.68 -6.36
N GLU A 162 12.07 7.46 -5.94
CA GLU A 162 12.50 6.19 -6.53
C GLU A 162 11.28 5.29 -6.79
N PRO A 163 10.38 5.65 -7.72
CA PRO A 163 9.10 4.95 -7.91
C PRO A 163 9.29 3.45 -8.20
N TRP A 164 10.31 3.08 -8.99
CA TRP A 164 10.61 1.70 -9.34
C TRP A 164 11.05 0.83 -8.17
N TYR A 165 11.46 1.42 -7.05
CA TYR A 165 11.82 0.68 -5.85
C TYR A 165 10.63 -0.11 -5.28
N LEU A 166 9.39 0.25 -5.63
CA LEU A 166 8.17 -0.50 -5.32
C LEU A 166 8.33 -2.01 -5.58
N PHE A 167 8.95 -2.38 -6.70
CA PHE A 167 9.11 -3.79 -7.07
C PHE A 167 10.08 -4.51 -6.14
N SER A 168 11.19 -3.87 -5.81
CA SER A 168 12.13 -4.39 -4.80
C SER A 168 11.47 -4.48 -3.43
N ALA A 169 10.67 -3.47 -3.04
CA ALA A 169 9.90 -3.44 -1.80
C ALA A 169 8.87 -4.58 -1.71
N SER A 170 8.21 -4.91 -2.83
CA SER A 170 7.24 -6.01 -2.90
C SER A 170 7.87 -7.40 -2.77
N MET A 171 9.15 -7.53 -3.15
CA MET A 171 9.90 -8.77 -2.98
C MET A 171 10.39 -8.90 -1.54
N ARG A 172 9.48 -9.18 -0.62
CA ARG A 172 9.80 -9.64 0.74
C ARG A 172 10.06 -11.14 0.67
N ALA A 173 11.29 -11.57 0.94
CA ALA A 173 11.66 -12.98 0.86
C ALA A 173 11.93 -13.57 2.25
N ASN A 174 11.66 -14.88 2.39
CA ASN A 174 12.10 -15.72 3.51
C ASN A 174 11.74 -15.14 4.89
N THR A 175 12.77 -14.79 5.67
CA THR A 175 12.65 -14.33 7.07
C THR A 175 11.97 -12.98 7.18
N GLU A 176 12.16 -12.08 6.21
CA GLU A 176 11.54 -10.76 6.22
C GLU A 176 10.02 -10.84 6.03
N HIS A 177 9.56 -11.68 5.10
CA HIS A 177 8.13 -11.87 4.89
C HIS A 177 7.47 -12.49 6.12
N ARG A 178 8.08 -13.54 6.70
CA ARG A 178 7.59 -14.15 7.94
C ARG A 178 7.57 -13.15 9.10
N TYR A 179 8.58 -12.31 9.20
CA TYR A 179 8.63 -11.26 10.21
C TYR A 179 7.48 -10.26 10.05
N TYR A 180 7.24 -9.81 8.80
CA TYR A 180 6.15 -8.90 8.47
C TYR A 180 4.80 -9.51 8.88
N GLU A 181 4.50 -10.73 8.43
CA GLU A 181 3.26 -11.44 8.76
C GLU A 181 3.10 -11.64 10.27
N PHE A 182 4.20 -11.95 10.97
CA PHE A 182 4.18 -12.10 12.42
C PHE A 182 3.82 -10.77 13.11
N CYS A 183 4.33 -9.64 12.62
CA CYS A 183 3.99 -8.33 13.17
C CYS A 183 2.53 -7.94 12.89
N VAL A 184 1.99 -8.31 11.71
CA VAL A 184 0.57 -8.14 11.41
C VAL A 184 -0.28 -8.95 12.40
N GLY A 185 0.03 -10.23 12.60
CA GLY A 185 -0.69 -11.06 13.58
C GLY A 185 -0.56 -10.55 15.02
N MET A 186 0.59 -9.97 15.38
CA MET A 186 0.76 -9.32 16.67
C MET A 186 -0.14 -8.07 16.82
N HIS A 187 -0.27 -7.30 15.76
CA HIS A 187 -1.19 -6.16 15.71
C HIS A 187 -2.66 -6.61 15.83
N GLU A 188 -3.07 -7.65 15.10
CA GLU A 188 -4.40 -8.27 15.25
C GLU A 188 -4.67 -8.71 16.69
N GLN A 189 -3.68 -9.30 17.36
CA GLN A 189 -3.78 -9.71 18.76
C GLN A 189 -3.96 -8.51 19.71
N ARG A 190 -3.29 -7.37 19.44
CA ARG A 190 -3.52 -6.11 20.19
C ARG A 190 -4.95 -5.61 20.01
N CYS A 191 -5.44 -5.58 18.77
CA CYS A 191 -6.81 -5.19 18.44
C CYS A 191 -7.84 -6.11 19.11
N LYS A 192 -7.57 -7.43 19.14
CA LYS A 192 -8.40 -8.41 19.85
C LYS A 192 -8.48 -8.10 21.35
N ILE A 193 -7.35 -7.89 22.02
CA ILE A 193 -7.31 -7.53 23.44
C ILE A 193 -8.11 -6.26 23.70
N ARG A 194 -7.97 -5.25 22.84
CA ARG A 194 -8.75 -4.01 22.94
C ARG A 194 -10.26 -4.27 22.81
N SER A 195 -10.68 -5.00 21.79
CA SER A 195 -12.09 -5.39 21.62
C SER A 195 -12.62 -6.16 22.83
N MET A 196 -11.81 -7.01 23.47
CA MET A 196 -12.20 -7.72 24.70
C MET A 196 -12.39 -6.78 25.89
N LEU A 197 -11.53 -5.76 26.02
CA LEU A 197 -11.65 -4.71 27.05
C LEU A 197 -12.92 -3.89 26.85
N GLU A 198 -13.21 -3.46 25.63
CA GLU A 198 -14.41 -2.68 25.29
C GLU A 198 -15.69 -3.49 25.55
N ARG A 199 -15.68 -4.80 25.24
CA ARG A 199 -16.79 -5.73 25.50
C ARG A 199 -16.87 -6.20 26.96
N LYS A 200 -15.99 -5.72 27.85
CA LYS A 200 -15.92 -6.08 29.27
C LYS A 200 -15.88 -7.60 29.52
N GLN A 201 -15.08 -8.32 28.72
CA GLN A 201 -14.88 -9.75 28.94
C GLN A 201 -14.19 -10.05 30.28
N SER A 202 -14.17 -11.32 30.68
CA SER A 202 -13.59 -11.71 31.96
C SER A 202 -12.11 -11.32 32.05
N ARG A 203 -11.69 -10.86 33.23
CA ARG A 203 -10.32 -10.45 33.50
C ARG A 203 -9.30 -11.56 33.18
N GLN A 204 -9.63 -12.80 33.53
CA GLN A 204 -8.80 -13.98 33.24
C GLN A 204 -8.61 -14.19 31.73
N ALA A 205 -9.64 -14.01 30.91
CA ALA A 205 -9.53 -14.15 29.46
C ALA A 205 -8.62 -13.05 28.87
N ILE A 206 -8.73 -11.81 29.36
CA ILE A 206 -7.88 -10.69 28.94
C ILE A 206 -6.43 -10.92 29.36
N GLU A 207 -6.19 -11.37 30.59
CA GLU A 207 -4.85 -11.69 31.10
C GLU A 207 -4.19 -12.81 30.27
N ALA A 208 -4.93 -13.87 29.94
CA ALA A 208 -4.42 -14.94 29.07
C ALA A 208 -3.97 -14.40 27.70
N GLN A 209 -4.78 -13.54 27.06
CA GLN A 209 -4.39 -12.94 25.78
C GLN A 209 -3.20 -11.98 25.88
N ARG A 210 -3.04 -11.29 27.02
CA ARG A 210 -1.88 -10.43 27.29
C ARG A 210 -0.60 -11.22 27.47
N GLU A 211 -0.66 -12.39 28.11
CA GLU A 211 0.51 -13.28 28.19
C GLU A 211 0.90 -13.80 26.80
N THR A 212 -0.06 -14.21 25.98
CA THR A 212 0.21 -14.54 24.56
C THR A 212 0.89 -13.39 23.82
N LEU A 213 0.43 -12.16 24.01
CA LEU A 213 1.05 -10.98 23.38
C LEU A 213 2.50 -10.78 23.85
N LYS A 214 2.80 -11.00 25.13
CA LYS A 214 4.17 -10.92 25.66
C LYS A 214 5.09 -11.98 25.05
N GLU A 215 4.60 -13.21 24.89
CA GLU A 215 5.35 -14.28 24.21
C GLU A 215 5.63 -13.90 22.75
N MET A 216 4.63 -13.33 22.07
CA MET A 216 4.80 -12.81 20.71
C MET A 216 5.85 -11.71 20.64
N ASP A 217 5.91 -10.81 21.63
CA ASP A 217 6.94 -9.76 21.69
C ASP A 217 8.36 -10.35 21.76
N VAL A 218 8.57 -11.40 22.56
CA VAL A 218 9.86 -12.09 22.64
C VAL A 218 10.21 -12.75 21.30
N MET A 219 9.25 -13.41 20.66
CA MET A 219 9.45 -14.03 19.35
C MET A 219 9.72 -12.98 18.26
N ARG A 220 9.03 -11.85 18.27
CA ARG A 220 9.28 -10.72 17.39
C ARG A 220 10.74 -10.26 17.51
N LEU A 221 11.22 -10.02 18.73
CA LEU A 221 12.62 -9.63 18.95
C LEU A 221 13.62 -10.70 18.47
N HIS A 222 13.27 -11.98 18.57
CA HIS A 222 14.10 -13.06 18.03
C HIS A 222 14.13 -13.04 16.49
N LEU A 223 12.96 -12.97 15.84
CA LEU A 223 12.85 -12.94 14.38
C LEU A 223 13.54 -11.70 13.78
N ALA A 224 13.48 -10.55 14.47
CA ALA A 224 14.11 -9.30 14.03
C ALA A 224 15.62 -9.46 13.80
N LYS A 225 16.30 -10.33 14.57
CA LYS A 225 17.75 -10.59 14.44
C LYS A 225 18.13 -11.23 13.10
N PHE A 226 17.18 -11.84 12.40
CA PHE A 226 17.39 -12.53 11.12
C PHE A 226 16.92 -11.71 9.92
N VAL A 227 16.43 -10.49 10.16
CA VAL A 227 16.06 -9.56 9.10
C VAL A 227 17.23 -8.62 8.88
N ALA A 228 17.71 -8.53 7.64
CA ALA A 228 18.78 -7.61 7.30
C ALA A 228 18.31 -6.15 7.52
N PRO A 229 19.12 -5.30 8.18
CA PRO A 229 18.75 -3.91 8.36
C PRO A 229 18.68 -3.21 7.01
N VAL A 230 17.64 -2.39 6.82
CA VAL A 230 17.53 -1.52 5.65
C VAL A 230 18.47 -0.33 5.85
N THR A 231 19.46 -0.19 4.98
CA THR A 231 20.54 0.80 5.12
C THR A 231 20.21 2.17 4.51
N SER A 232 19.17 2.24 3.68
CA SER A 232 18.79 3.47 2.97
C SER A 232 17.27 3.59 2.84
N PHE A 233 16.77 4.81 2.94
CA PHE A 233 15.36 5.10 2.73
C PHE A 233 15.11 5.37 1.24
N HIS A 234 14.14 4.66 0.67
CA HIS A 234 13.73 4.82 -0.73
C HIS A 234 12.32 5.37 -0.77
N LEU A 235 12.15 6.55 -1.37
CA LEU A 235 10.89 7.27 -1.39
C LEU A 235 10.05 6.89 -2.60
N PHE A 236 8.87 6.34 -2.36
CA PHE A 236 7.81 6.08 -3.33
C PHE A 236 6.47 6.09 -2.58
N ASN A 237 5.36 5.87 -3.27
CA ASN A 237 4.02 6.18 -2.75
C ASN A 237 3.70 5.42 -1.46
N GLY A 238 3.98 4.11 -1.43
CA GLY A 238 3.79 3.29 -0.22
C GLY A 238 4.72 3.71 0.92
N SER A 239 6.00 3.97 0.63
CA SER A 239 6.95 4.36 1.69
C SER A 239 6.73 5.76 2.22
N LEU A 240 6.18 6.67 1.42
CA LEU A 240 5.74 8.00 1.86
C LEU A 240 4.65 7.88 2.92
N VAL A 241 3.61 7.08 2.66
CA VAL A 241 2.49 6.89 3.60
C VAL A 241 2.97 6.16 4.86
N ALA A 242 3.82 5.14 4.73
CA ALA A 242 4.42 4.48 5.89
C ALA A 242 5.27 5.44 6.73
N SER A 243 6.09 6.27 6.07
CA SER A 243 6.96 7.23 6.75
C SER A 243 6.14 8.33 7.44
N PHE A 244 5.01 8.73 6.86
CA PHE A 244 4.05 9.62 7.50
C PHE A 244 3.57 9.03 8.83
N PHE A 245 3.06 7.79 8.83
CA PHE A 245 2.63 7.12 10.07
C PHE A 245 3.77 6.89 11.07
N ALA A 246 4.96 6.53 10.59
CA ALA A 246 6.15 6.36 11.43
C ALA A 246 6.64 7.70 12.03
N THR A 247 6.31 8.84 11.42
CA THR A 247 6.58 10.17 11.97
C THR A 247 5.70 10.45 13.20
N TYR A 248 4.48 9.91 13.22
CA TYR A 248 3.58 9.98 14.37
C TYR A 248 3.78 8.84 15.38
N GLY A 249 4.77 7.96 15.18
CA GLY A 249 4.99 6.81 16.06
C GLY A 249 3.88 5.76 15.98
N LEU A 250 3.12 5.74 14.88
CA LEU A 250 2.06 4.75 14.65
C LEU A 250 2.60 3.48 13.97
N LEU A 251 3.69 3.58 13.22
CA LEU A 251 4.42 2.44 12.67
C LEU A 251 5.81 2.36 13.27
N ASP A 252 6.30 1.13 13.41
CA ASP A 252 7.71 0.89 13.72
C ASP A 252 8.57 1.40 12.54
N ARG A 253 9.67 2.10 12.86
CA ARG A 253 10.61 2.61 11.85
C ARG A 253 11.60 1.55 11.40
N ASP A 254 11.86 0.59 12.27
CA ASP A 254 12.96 -0.34 12.07
C ASP A 254 12.46 -1.60 11.37
N VAL A 255 11.24 -2.08 11.68
CA VAL A 255 10.79 -3.35 11.11
C VAL A 255 9.26 -3.50 10.96
N PRO A 256 8.73 -3.66 9.72
CA PRO A 256 9.42 -3.41 8.45
C PRO A 256 9.75 -1.92 8.30
N SER A 257 10.91 -1.62 7.72
CA SER A 257 11.26 -0.23 7.38
C SER A 257 10.15 0.40 6.51
N PRO A 258 9.84 1.70 6.69
CA PRO A 258 8.91 2.42 5.82
C PRO A 258 9.15 2.21 4.31
N SER A 259 10.41 2.05 3.88
CA SER A 259 10.78 1.74 2.48
C SER A 259 10.25 0.42 1.92
N ARG A 260 9.70 -0.44 2.77
CA ARG A 260 9.21 -1.77 2.37
C ARG A 260 7.72 -1.81 2.14
N TYR A 261 6.97 -0.79 2.57
CA TYR A 261 5.51 -0.75 2.39
C TYR A 261 5.14 -0.40 0.96
N VAL A 262 4.22 -1.17 0.39
CA VAL A 262 3.69 -1.01 -0.95
C VAL A 262 2.23 -0.54 -0.88
N PRO A 263 1.68 0.12 -1.92
CA PRO A 263 0.31 0.62 -1.92
C PRO A 263 -0.74 -0.44 -1.52
N GLN A 264 -0.51 -1.71 -1.87
CA GLN A 264 -1.41 -2.80 -1.52
C GLN A 264 -1.47 -3.08 -0.02
N ASP A 265 -0.37 -2.88 0.71
CA ASP A 265 -0.37 -3.10 2.16
C ASP A 265 -1.41 -2.19 2.81
N PHE A 266 -1.57 -0.95 2.34
CA PHE A 266 -2.55 -0.03 2.88
C PHE A 266 -3.99 -0.35 2.49
N ALA A 267 -4.20 -1.12 1.42
CA ALA A 267 -5.52 -1.69 1.13
C ALA A 267 -5.86 -2.88 2.06
N HIS A 268 -4.89 -3.36 2.84
CA HIS A 268 -4.99 -4.46 3.80
C HIS A 268 -4.45 -4.06 5.20
N ASP A 269 -4.43 -4.97 6.16
CA ASP A 269 -3.99 -4.61 7.50
C ASP A 269 -2.46 -4.49 7.56
N ILE A 270 -2.00 -3.44 8.25
CA ILE A 270 -0.59 -3.11 8.42
C ILE A 270 -0.21 -3.20 9.91
N PRO A 271 1.07 -3.49 10.24
CA PRO A 271 1.49 -3.72 11.62
C PRO A 271 1.64 -2.40 12.39
N PHE A 272 0.53 -1.77 12.78
CA PHE A 272 0.54 -0.60 13.65
C PHE A 272 1.10 -0.92 15.06
N LEU A 273 1.74 0.10 15.62
CA LEU A 273 2.08 0.17 17.03
C LEU A 273 0.79 0.45 17.84
N GLY A 274 0.53 -0.39 18.83
CA GLY A 274 -0.72 -0.33 19.61
C GLY A 274 -1.92 -0.95 18.89
N ALA A 275 -3.12 -0.40 19.15
CA ALA A 275 -4.38 -0.86 18.55
C ALA A 275 -5.00 0.19 17.59
N THR A 276 -4.17 1.09 17.04
CA THR A 276 -4.53 1.95 15.91
C THR A 276 -4.71 1.07 14.66
N THR A 277 -5.79 1.25 13.91
CA THR A 277 -6.09 0.46 12.71
C THR A 277 -6.48 1.36 11.54
N LEU A 278 -6.44 0.80 10.33
CA LEU A 278 -7.15 1.35 9.19
C LEU A 278 -8.50 0.64 9.08
N GLU A 279 -9.60 1.40 9.09
CA GLU A 279 -10.95 0.85 8.89
C GLU A 279 -11.07 0.17 7.52
N GLU A 280 -12.08 -0.67 7.33
CA GLU A 280 -12.33 -1.31 6.04
C GLU A 280 -12.39 -0.28 4.89
N PRO A 281 -11.87 -0.62 3.70
CA PRO A 281 -11.85 0.31 2.56
C PRO A 281 -13.25 0.65 2.09
N VAL A 282 -13.61 1.93 2.16
CA VAL A 282 -14.87 2.46 1.65
C VAL A 282 -14.61 3.11 0.29
N VAL A 283 -15.15 2.53 -0.78
CA VAL A 283 -15.08 3.11 -2.12
C VAL A 283 -16.00 4.33 -2.16
N PHE A 284 -15.44 5.51 -2.36
CA PHE A 284 -16.19 6.78 -2.36
C PHE A 284 -16.23 7.47 -3.72
N PHE A 285 -15.42 6.96 -4.66
CA PHE A 285 -15.36 7.48 -6.02
C PHE A 285 -15.25 6.31 -7.01
N LYS A 286 -16.01 6.39 -8.11
CA LYS A 286 -16.00 5.44 -9.23
C LYS A 286 -16.35 6.16 -10.51
N ASN A 287 -15.55 5.98 -11.57
CA ASN A 287 -15.74 6.58 -12.90
C ASN A 287 -15.90 5.50 -13.97
#